data_AF-A0A4R8VDY6-F1
#
_entry.id   AF-A0A4R8VDY6-F1
#
_cell.length_a   1.000
_cell.length_b   1.000
_cell.length_c   1.000
_cell.angle_alpha   90.00
_cell.angle_beta   90.00
_cell.angle_gamma   90.00
#
_symmetry.space_group_name_H-M   'P 1'
#
loop_
_entity.id
_entity.type
_entity.pdbx_description
1 polymer ?
#
loop_
_entity_poly.entity_id
_entity_poly.type
_entity_poly.pdbx_seq_one_letter_code
_entity_poly.pdbx_strand_id
1 'polypeptide(L)'
;MTITAAADGSALGNPGPAGWAWYVDDSSWAAGGWKHATNNQGELKAVLELFRATAHIDDDLLVLCDSQYVINSVTKWMKGWKAKGWRKGDGKPVMNLDLLKEIDEAIAGRRYRFEWVKGHVGHPLNEAADERARGAAEAFQRGRPAPAGPGFAGAAAVAEPVVGARAAASVGQSGTGAPTLTSGRVTERAAAYSHDELFSFDDLRDDIGEDHRDLTDPHGPDAIRSTSELHRVMLSLSAEEHRRLVQRAAARGVTIEEYLRGQI
;
A
#
# COMPACT_ATOMS: atom_id res chain seq x y z
N MET A 1 20.14 4.47 -18.78
CA MET A 1 20.13 5.45 -17.67
C MET A 1 19.28 4.85 -16.55
N THR A 2 19.31 5.39 -15.33
CA THR A 2 18.35 5.00 -14.28
C THR A 2 17.48 6.20 -13.92
N ILE A 3 16.17 6.05 -14.01
CA ILE A 3 15.18 7.01 -13.54
C ILE A 3 14.89 6.69 -12.08
N THR A 4 15.07 7.66 -11.19
CA THR A 4 14.68 7.53 -9.77
C THR A 4 13.38 8.29 -9.57
N ALA A 5 12.37 7.60 -9.04
CA ALA A 5 11.05 8.17 -8.78
C ALA A 5 10.56 7.70 -7.41
N ALA A 6 9.79 8.53 -6.72
CA ALA A 6 9.01 8.09 -5.57
C ALA A 6 7.55 7.86 -5.97
N ALA A 7 6.89 6.93 -5.29
CA ALA A 7 5.46 6.67 -5.47
C ALA A 7 4.80 6.52 -4.10
N ASP A 8 3.72 7.27 -3.87
CA ASP A 8 3.05 7.34 -2.58
C ASP A 8 1.52 7.47 -2.72
N GLY A 9 0.80 7.05 -1.68
CA GLY A 9 -0.65 7.09 -1.58
C GLY A 9 -1.11 7.65 -0.24
N SER A 10 -2.19 8.42 -0.27
CA SER A 10 -2.76 9.04 0.93
C SER A 10 -4.26 8.85 0.99
N ALA A 11 -4.82 8.56 2.17
CA ALA A 11 -6.25 8.45 2.39
C ALA A 11 -6.72 9.27 3.60
N LEU A 12 -7.74 10.11 3.41
CA LEU A 12 -8.39 10.91 4.45
C LEU A 12 -9.49 10.08 5.12
N GLY A 13 -9.06 9.08 5.89
CA GLY A 13 -9.90 7.98 6.38
C GLY A 13 -9.72 6.73 5.53
N ASN A 14 -9.77 5.54 6.15
CA ASN A 14 -9.41 4.29 5.49
C ASN A 14 -10.52 3.21 5.67
N PRO A 15 -11.50 3.11 4.75
CA PRO A 15 -11.59 3.81 3.46
C PRO A 15 -12.18 5.23 3.53
N GLY A 16 -11.82 6.08 2.58
CA GLY A 16 -12.20 7.51 2.52
C GLY A 16 -11.73 8.18 1.23
N PRO A 17 -11.86 9.51 1.08
CA PRO A 17 -11.23 10.24 -0.03
C PRO A 17 -9.74 9.95 -0.06
N ALA A 18 -9.22 9.50 -1.19
CA ALA A 18 -7.84 9.07 -1.30
C ALA A 18 -7.19 9.62 -2.57
N GLY A 19 -5.87 9.73 -2.54
CA GLY A 19 -5.05 10.19 -3.63
C GLY A 19 -3.82 9.32 -3.80
N TRP A 20 -3.23 9.41 -4.98
CA TRP A 20 -2.00 8.75 -5.37
C TRP A 20 -1.14 9.77 -6.10
N ALA A 21 0.17 9.62 -5.99
CA ALA A 21 1.11 10.40 -6.79
C ALA A 21 2.41 9.65 -7.01
N TRP A 22 3.03 9.88 -8.16
CA TRP A 22 4.43 9.57 -8.37
C TRP A 22 5.19 10.85 -8.75
N TYR A 23 6.47 10.89 -8.39
CA TYR A 23 7.29 12.08 -8.52
C TYR A 23 8.73 11.71 -8.92
N VAL A 24 9.22 12.33 -9.99
CA VAL A 24 10.64 12.30 -10.40
C VAL A 24 11.27 13.66 -10.09
N ASP A 25 10.64 14.72 -10.59
CA ASP A 25 10.99 16.12 -10.35
C ASP A 25 9.78 17.02 -10.65
N ASP A 26 9.91 18.34 -10.47
CA ASP A 26 8.80 19.29 -10.67
C ASP A 26 8.29 19.38 -12.11
N SER A 27 9.08 18.93 -13.09
CA SER A 27 8.68 18.82 -14.49
C SER A 27 8.10 17.45 -14.85
N SER A 28 8.27 16.45 -13.99
CA SER A 28 7.90 15.05 -14.22
C SER A 28 7.24 14.44 -13.00
N TRP A 29 5.93 14.61 -12.88
CA TRP A 29 5.10 14.01 -11.84
C TRP A 29 3.65 13.88 -12.30
N ALA A 30 2.91 12.97 -11.68
CA ALA A 30 1.45 12.92 -11.83
C ALA A 30 0.76 12.54 -10.53
N ALA A 31 -0.47 13.00 -10.38
CA ALA A 31 -1.32 12.68 -9.24
C ALA A 31 -2.79 12.52 -9.64
N GLY A 32 -3.53 11.79 -8.82
CA GLY A 32 -4.96 11.58 -8.99
C GLY A 32 -5.58 11.03 -7.72
N GLY A 33 -6.85 10.63 -7.78
CA GLY A 33 -7.52 10.13 -6.59
C GLY A 33 -8.95 9.65 -6.82
N TRP A 34 -9.62 9.36 -5.71
CA TRP A 34 -11.00 8.90 -5.66
C TRP A 34 -11.72 9.51 -4.46
N LYS A 35 -13.06 9.57 -4.54
CA LYS A 35 -13.91 9.94 -3.40
C LYS A 35 -13.89 8.89 -2.28
N HIS A 36 -13.62 7.63 -2.61
CA HIS A 36 -13.66 6.52 -1.69
C HIS A 36 -12.70 5.40 -2.11
N ALA A 37 -11.57 5.27 -1.42
CA ALA A 37 -10.58 4.22 -1.56
C ALA A 37 -9.76 4.09 -0.27
N THR A 38 -8.86 3.12 -0.21
CA THR A 38 -7.95 2.87 0.90
C THR A 38 -6.55 3.44 0.62
N ASN A 39 -5.72 3.56 1.66
CA ASN A 39 -4.32 3.98 1.49
C ASN A 39 -3.56 3.05 0.53
N ASN A 40 -3.67 1.73 0.78
CA ASN A 40 -3.00 0.70 -0.03
C ASN A 40 -3.41 0.76 -1.52
N GLN A 41 -4.66 1.13 -1.83
CA GLN A 41 -5.09 1.34 -3.22
C GLN A 41 -4.41 2.57 -3.83
N GLY A 42 -4.24 3.65 -3.06
CA GLY A 42 -3.48 4.83 -3.48
C GLY A 42 -2.02 4.49 -3.78
N GLU A 43 -1.35 3.81 -2.86
CA GLU A 43 0.07 3.43 -3.01
C GLU A 43 0.29 2.50 -4.22
N LEU A 44 -0.56 1.47 -4.38
CA LEU A 44 -0.49 0.59 -5.55
C LEU A 44 -0.73 1.34 -6.87
N LYS A 45 -1.68 2.28 -6.87
CA LYS A 45 -1.99 3.07 -8.07
C LYS A 45 -0.85 4.02 -8.43
N ALA A 46 -0.20 4.62 -7.45
CA ALA A 46 0.97 5.46 -7.70
C ALA A 46 2.06 4.69 -8.46
N VAL A 47 2.36 3.47 -8.01
CA VAL A 47 3.31 2.58 -8.69
C VAL A 47 2.83 2.20 -10.10
N LEU A 48 1.56 1.81 -10.24
CA LEU A 48 0.98 1.45 -11.54
C LEU A 48 1.10 2.61 -12.56
N GLU A 49 0.70 3.81 -12.16
CA GLU A 49 0.70 4.97 -13.05
C GLU A 49 2.13 5.44 -13.37
N LEU A 50 3.10 5.24 -12.48
CA LEU A 50 4.51 5.47 -12.78
C LEU A 50 5.03 4.52 -13.88
N PHE A 51 4.71 3.21 -13.77
CA PHE A 51 5.09 2.24 -14.79
C PHE A 51 4.44 2.54 -16.14
N ARG A 52 3.17 2.95 -16.15
CA ARG A 52 2.47 3.38 -17.35
C ARG A 52 3.08 4.63 -17.97
N ALA A 53 3.35 5.65 -17.15
CA ALA A 53 3.90 6.92 -17.62
C ALA A 53 5.31 6.76 -18.21
N THR A 54 6.06 5.74 -17.80
CA THR A 54 7.42 5.47 -18.28
C THR A 54 7.52 4.34 -19.30
N ALA A 55 6.38 3.77 -19.74
CA ALA A 55 6.34 2.56 -20.56
C ALA A 55 7.07 2.69 -21.92
N HIS A 56 7.14 3.90 -22.47
CA HIS A 56 7.82 4.21 -23.74
C HIS A 56 9.35 4.36 -23.62
N ILE A 57 9.89 4.35 -22.41
CA ILE A 57 11.32 4.51 -22.13
C ILE A 57 11.94 3.16 -21.79
N ASP A 58 13.11 2.84 -22.35
CA ASP A 58 13.87 1.60 -22.05
C ASP A 58 14.96 1.84 -20.99
N ASP A 59 14.69 2.67 -19.99
CA ASP A 59 15.60 2.94 -18.87
C ASP A 59 15.23 2.11 -17.64
N ASP A 60 16.21 1.92 -16.75
CA ASP A 60 15.99 1.23 -15.49
C ASP A 60 15.22 2.15 -14.52
N LEU A 61 14.24 1.60 -13.80
CA LEU A 61 13.45 2.37 -12.83
C LEU A 61 13.84 2.01 -11.39
N LEU A 62 14.29 2.99 -10.62
CA LEU A 62 14.41 2.90 -9.16
C LEU A 62 13.20 3.56 -8.52
N VAL A 63 12.33 2.76 -7.89
CA VAL A 63 11.11 3.23 -7.23
C VAL A 63 11.34 3.31 -5.73
N LEU A 64 11.28 4.53 -5.18
CA LEU A 64 11.27 4.79 -3.74
C LEU A 64 9.84 4.67 -3.24
N CYS A 65 9.62 3.89 -2.20
CA CYS A 65 8.30 3.70 -1.61
C CYS A 65 8.45 3.41 -0.12
N ASP A 66 7.60 3.98 0.72
CA ASP A 66 7.57 3.68 2.16
C ASP A 66 6.61 2.52 2.51
N SER A 67 5.77 2.12 1.56
CA SER A 67 4.87 0.98 1.69
C SER A 67 5.57 -0.36 1.50
N GLN A 68 5.82 -1.04 2.62
CA GLN A 68 6.24 -2.45 2.60
C GLN A 68 5.20 -3.36 1.94
N TYR A 69 3.91 -3.02 2.05
CA TYR A 69 2.84 -3.79 1.42
C TYR A 69 3.00 -3.78 -0.11
N VAL A 70 3.21 -2.61 -0.72
CA VAL A 70 3.40 -2.51 -2.17
C VAL A 70 4.68 -3.22 -2.61
N ILE A 71 5.80 -2.95 -1.93
CA ILE A 71 7.09 -3.57 -2.25
C ILE A 71 6.99 -5.09 -2.20
N ASN A 72 6.49 -5.67 -1.10
CA ASN A 72 6.37 -7.12 -0.95
C ASN A 72 5.35 -7.71 -1.92
N SER A 73 4.24 -7.01 -2.19
CA SER A 73 3.23 -7.45 -3.16
C SER A 73 3.85 -7.65 -4.55
N VAL A 74 4.60 -6.66 -5.04
CA VAL A 74 5.21 -6.71 -6.38
C VAL A 74 6.43 -7.63 -6.43
N THR A 75 7.28 -7.63 -5.40
CA THR A 75 8.60 -8.30 -5.47
C THR A 75 8.61 -9.73 -4.91
N LYS A 76 7.73 -10.07 -3.96
CA LYS A 76 7.76 -11.37 -3.26
C LYS A 76 6.52 -12.21 -3.52
N TRP A 77 5.33 -11.61 -3.37
CA TRP A 77 4.09 -12.39 -3.27
C TRP A 77 3.41 -12.63 -4.63
N MET A 78 3.44 -11.66 -5.54
CA MET A 78 2.73 -11.73 -6.82
C MET A 78 3.04 -13.00 -7.63
N LYS A 79 4.31 -13.44 -7.67
CA LYS A 79 4.68 -14.69 -8.36
C LYS A 79 3.96 -15.91 -7.78
N GLY A 80 3.90 -16.02 -6.46
CA GLY A 80 3.21 -17.11 -5.77
C GLY A 80 1.70 -17.04 -5.95
N TRP A 81 1.12 -15.84 -5.85
CA TRP A 81 -0.31 -15.63 -6.10
C TRP A 81 -0.71 -15.99 -7.52
N LYS A 82 0.06 -15.61 -8.54
CA LYS A 82 -0.19 -15.98 -9.94
C LYS A 82 -0.23 -17.50 -10.12
N ALA A 83 0.72 -18.23 -9.54
CA ALA A 83 0.75 -19.69 -9.58
C ALA A 83 -0.48 -20.34 -8.90
N LYS A 84 -1.02 -19.70 -7.85
CA LYS A 84 -2.23 -20.13 -7.13
C LYS A 84 -3.53 -19.55 -7.69
N GLY A 85 -3.52 -18.99 -8.91
CA GLY A 85 -4.72 -18.40 -9.52
C GLY A 85 -5.24 -17.15 -8.81
N TRP A 86 -4.33 -16.33 -8.30
CA TRP A 86 -4.57 -15.10 -7.53
C TRP A 86 -5.32 -15.32 -6.20
N ARG A 87 -4.91 -16.37 -5.48
CA ARG A 87 -5.40 -16.71 -4.14
C ARG A 87 -4.27 -16.74 -3.13
N LYS A 88 -4.60 -16.39 -1.89
CA LYS A 88 -3.71 -16.52 -0.73
C LYS A 88 -3.63 -17.98 -0.25
N GLY A 89 -2.72 -18.27 0.68
CA GLY A 89 -2.60 -19.60 1.30
C GLY A 89 -3.90 -20.12 1.94
N ASP A 90 -4.69 -19.23 2.53
CA ASP A 90 -6.01 -19.51 3.11
C ASP A 90 -7.13 -19.74 2.07
N GLY A 91 -6.81 -19.72 0.77
CA GLY A 91 -7.74 -19.88 -0.34
C GLY A 91 -8.60 -18.65 -0.66
N LYS A 92 -8.52 -17.59 0.17
CA LYS A 92 -9.24 -16.34 -0.09
C LYS A 92 -8.61 -15.59 -1.28
N PRO A 93 -9.41 -14.77 -1.99
CA PRO A 93 -8.87 -13.89 -3.02
C PRO A 93 -7.83 -12.93 -2.46
N VAL A 94 -6.83 -12.61 -3.27
CA VAL A 94 -5.85 -11.55 -2.95
C VAL A 94 -6.57 -10.19 -2.93
N MET A 95 -6.29 -9.37 -1.92
CA MET A 95 -6.83 -8.02 -1.83
C MET A 95 -6.21 -7.12 -2.91
N ASN A 96 -6.98 -6.13 -3.41
CA ASN A 96 -6.54 -5.21 -4.48
C ASN A 96 -6.14 -5.92 -5.79
N LEU A 97 -6.74 -7.08 -6.06
CA LEU A 97 -6.40 -7.93 -7.20
C LEU A 97 -6.40 -7.19 -8.54
N ASP A 98 -7.39 -6.32 -8.77
CA ASP A 98 -7.51 -5.61 -10.04
C ASP A 98 -6.28 -4.72 -10.30
N LEU A 99 -5.86 -3.92 -9.30
CA LEU A 99 -4.64 -3.11 -9.39
C LEU A 99 -3.39 -3.97 -9.54
N LEU A 100 -3.30 -5.11 -8.83
CA LEU A 100 -2.14 -5.99 -8.90
C LEU A 100 -1.99 -6.66 -10.27
N LYS A 101 -3.11 -7.00 -10.94
CA LYS A 101 -3.09 -7.50 -12.32
C LYS A 101 -2.64 -6.43 -13.30
N GLU A 102 -3.15 -5.20 -13.16
CA GLU A 102 -2.70 -4.08 -13.99
C GLU A 102 -1.20 -3.79 -13.79
N ILE A 103 -0.70 -3.90 -12.56
CA ILE A 103 0.74 -3.77 -12.26
C ILE A 103 1.53 -4.89 -12.92
N ASP A 104 1.09 -6.15 -12.78
CA ASP A 104 1.75 -7.32 -13.40
C ASP A 104 1.90 -7.15 -14.92
N GLU A 105 0.88 -6.61 -15.59
CA GLU A 105 0.92 -6.27 -17.01
C GLU A 105 1.91 -5.12 -17.30
N ALA A 106 1.86 -4.04 -16.51
CA ALA A 106 2.67 -2.84 -16.73
C ALA A 106 4.18 -3.07 -16.48
N ILE A 107 4.54 -3.98 -15.58
CA ILE A 107 5.93 -4.30 -15.26
C ILE A 107 6.54 -5.36 -16.18
N ALA A 108 5.73 -6.03 -17.00
CA ALA A 108 6.21 -7.10 -17.88
C ALA A 108 7.29 -6.60 -18.84
N GLY A 109 8.47 -7.22 -18.80
CA GLY A 109 9.61 -6.84 -19.65
C GLY A 109 10.36 -5.56 -19.21
N ARG A 110 9.98 -4.96 -18.07
CA ARG A 110 10.63 -3.75 -17.53
C ARG A 110 11.80 -4.12 -16.62
N ARG A 111 12.82 -3.25 -16.57
CA ARG A 111 13.90 -3.33 -15.58
C ARG A 111 13.63 -2.35 -14.47
N TYR A 112 13.41 -2.85 -13.26
CA TYR A 112 13.07 -2.03 -12.11
C TYR A 112 13.60 -2.62 -10.81
N ARG A 113 13.71 -1.75 -9.81
CA ARG A 113 14.08 -2.09 -8.43
C ARG A 113 13.34 -1.17 -7.47
N PHE A 114 12.97 -1.71 -6.32
CA PHE A 114 12.35 -0.96 -5.24
C PHE A 114 13.38 -0.69 -4.15
N GLU A 115 13.35 0.51 -3.59
CA GLU A 115 14.07 0.86 -2.38
C GLU A 115 13.05 1.30 -1.34
N TRP A 116 13.03 0.60 -0.21
CA TRP A 116 12.19 1.00 0.90
C TRP A 116 12.81 2.22 1.57
N VAL A 117 12.04 3.30 1.63
CA VAL A 117 12.38 4.49 2.39
C VAL A 117 11.53 4.56 3.63
N LYS A 118 12.04 5.15 4.70
CA LYS A 118 11.21 5.37 5.88
C LYS A 118 10.29 6.55 5.59
N GLY A 119 8.99 6.38 5.80
CA GLY A 119 8.04 7.49 5.75
C GLY A 119 8.43 8.62 6.70
N HIS A 120 7.83 9.79 6.51
CA HIS A 120 8.01 11.03 7.28
C HIS A 120 9.02 12.05 6.69
N VAL A 121 10.29 12.02 7.10
CA VAL A 121 11.25 13.11 6.84
C VAL A 121 12.63 12.56 6.51
N GLY A 122 13.28 13.12 5.50
CA GLY A 122 14.63 12.77 5.04
C GLY A 122 14.69 12.23 3.61
N HIS A 123 13.57 12.21 2.89
CA HIS A 123 13.49 11.67 1.53
C HIS A 123 12.71 12.63 0.63
N PRO A 124 13.37 13.66 0.05
CA PRO A 124 12.69 14.74 -0.66
C PRO A 124 11.75 14.29 -1.79
N LEU A 125 12.11 13.24 -2.53
CA LEU A 125 11.24 12.68 -3.57
C LEU A 125 9.97 12.06 -2.99
N ASN A 126 10.09 11.31 -1.88
CA ASN A 126 8.95 10.69 -1.22
C ASN A 126 8.06 11.74 -0.56
N GLU A 127 8.64 12.73 0.10
CA GLU A 127 7.90 13.87 0.67
C GLU A 127 7.12 14.63 -0.41
N ALA A 128 7.74 14.86 -1.58
CA ALA A 128 7.08 15.50 -2.71
C ALA A 128 5.92 14.65 -3.28
N ALA A 129 6.03 13.32 -3.25
CA ALA A 129 4.98 12.39 -3.64
C ALA A 129 3.83 12.36 -2.60
N ASP A 130 4.15 12.26 -1.31
CA ASP A 130 3.16 12.31 -0.20
C ASP A 130 2.33 13.60 -0.26
N GLU A 131 3.00 14.76 -0.39
CA GLU A 131 2.32 16.05 -0.47
C GLU A 131 1.31 16.09 -1.62
N ARG A 132 1.70 15.57 -2.79
CA ARG A 132 0.84 15.53 -3.99
C ARG A 132 -0.30 14.52 -3.83
N ALA A 133 -0.04 13.34 -3.27
CA ALA A 133 -1.05 12.33 -3.02
C ALA A 133 -2.10 12.84 -2.00
N ARG A 134 -1.64 13.47 -0.92
CA ARG A 134 -2.50 14.11 0.08
C ARG A 134 -3.29 15.27 -0.52
N GLY A 135 -2.64 16.12 -1.32
CA GLY A 135 -3.30 17.22 -2.02
C GLY A 135 -4.42 16.73 -2.95
N ALA A 136 -4.22 15.62 -3.64
CA ALA A 136 -5.25 14.97 -4.44
C ALA A 136 -6.40 14.44 -3.57
N ALA A 137 -6.11 13.75 -2.46
CA ALA A 137 -7.14 13.26 -1.53
C ALA A 137 -8.01 14.40 -0.98
N GLU A 138 -7.39 15.54 -0.60
CA GLU A 138 -8.10 16.74 -0.15
C GLU A 138 -8.96 17.37 -1.25
N ALA A 139 -8.49 17.40 -2.50
CA ALA A 139 -9.27 17.88 -3.63
C ALA A 139 -10.54 17.02 -3.82
N PHE A 140 -10.40 15.69 -3.75
CA PHE A 140 -11.54 14.78 -3.83
C PHE A 140 -12.52 14.91 -2.65
N GLN A 141 -12.01 15.11 -1.43
CA GLN A 141 -12.85 15.40 -0.27
C GLN A 141 -13.67 16.67 -0.46
N ARG A 142 -13.08 17.72 -1.06
CA ARG A 142 -13.72 19.02 -1.30
C ARG A 142 -14.49 19.10 -2.62
N GLY A 143 -14.53 18.02 -3.42
CA GLY A 143 -15.19 18.00 -4.73
C GLY A 143 -14.55 18.92 -5.77
N ARG A 144 -13.23 19.16 -5.67
CA ARG A 144 -12.45 20.01 -6.59
C ARG A 144 -11.61 19.13 -7.52
N PRO A 145 -11.22 19.64 -8.72
CA PRO A 145 -10.25 18.94 -9.55
C PRO A 145 -8.90 18.85 -8.83
N ALA A 146 -8.34 17.65 -8.74
CA ALA A 146 -6.98 17.43 -8.28
C ALA A 146 -5.99 17.84 -9.37
N PRO A 147 -4.84 18.45 -9.03
CA PRO A 147 -3.82 18.76 -10.01
C PRO A 147 -3.19 17.45 -10.51
N ALA A 148 -3.34 17.19 -11.82
CA ALA A 148 -2.89 15.93 -12.42
C ALA A 148 -1.36 15.87 -12.63
N GLY A 149 -0.67 17.01 -12.56
CA GLY A 149 0.75 17.14 -12.85
C GLY A 149 1.07 17.24 -14.35
N PRO A 150 2.33 17.53 -14.71
CA PRO A 150 2.79 17.61 -16.09
C PRO A 150 2.91 16.25 -16.80
N GLY A 151 2.82 15.14 -16.05
CA GLY A 151 3.07 13.80 -16.58
C GLY A 151 4.56 13.54 -16.81
N PHE A 152 4.89 12.48 -17.55
CA PHE A 152 6.27 12.17 -17.91
C PHE A 152 6.54 12.58 -19.37
N ALA A 153 7.70 13.17 -19.65
CA ALA A 153 8.01 13.65 -20.98
C ALA A 153 7.91 12.56 -22.06
N GLY A 154 7.20 12.84 -23.15
CA GLY A 154 6.99 11.90 -24.25
C GLY A 154 5.92 10.83 -24.00
N ALA A 155 5.32 10.78 -22.80
CA ALA A 155 4.09 10.02 -22.60
C ALA A 155 2.95 10.74 -23.33
N ALA A 156 2.18 10.02 -24.15
CA ALA A 156 0.94 10.57 -24.69
C ALA A 156 0.06 11.00 -23.50
N ALA A 157 -0.45 12.23 -23.51
CA ALA A 157 -1.23 12.78 -22.41
C ALA A 157 -2.49 11.94 -22.17
N VAL A 158 -2.43 11.01 -21.22
CA VAL A 158 -3.59 10.23 -20.79
C VAL A 158 -4.27 11.00 -19.66
N ALA A 159 -4.99 12.05 -20.03
CA ALA A 159 -5.90 12.75 -19.14
C ALA A 159 -7.32 12.63 -19.71
N GLU A 160 -7.94 11.46 -19.52
CA GLU A 160 -9.38 11.32 -19.68
C GLU A 160 -10.02 11.25 -18.28
N PRO A 161 -10.98 12.11 -17.96
CA PRO A 161 -11.69 12.04 -16.70
C PRO A 161 -12.60 10.81 -16.72
N VAL A 162 -12.38 9.87 -15.81
CA VAL A 162 -13.24 8.69 -15.66
C VAL A 162 -14.58 9.13 -15.07
N VAL A 163 -15.49 9.61 -15.92
CA VAL A 163 -16.90 9.86 -15.58
C VAL A 163 -17.69 8.59 -15.87
N GLY A 164 -18.27 8.02 -14.81
CA GLY A 164 -19.46 7.17 -14.92
C GLY A 164 -19.20 5.66 -14.96
N ALA A 165 -19.17 5.04 -13.77
CA ALA A 165 -19.60 3.65 -13.67
C ALA A 165 -21.11 3.59 -13.99
N ARG A 166 -21.43 2.84 -15.04
CA ARG A 166 -22.76 2.59 -15.59
C ARG A 166 -23.80 2.22 -14.53
N ALA A 167 -24.93 2.93 -14.54
CA ALA A 167 -26.20 2.42 -14.04
C ALA A 167 -26.75 1.39 -15.04
N ALA A 168 -27.05 0.19 -14.55
CA ALA A 168 -27.79 -0.82 -15.31
C ALA A 168 -29.31 -0.54 -15.23
N ALA A 169 -29.90 -0.23 -16.38
CA ALA A 169 -31.33 -0.40 -16.68
C ALA A 169 -31.61 -1.91 -16.93
N SER A 170 -32.80 -2.52 -16.82
CA SER A 170 -34.18 -2.16 -16.49
C SER A 170 -35.00 -3.44 -16.69
N VAL A 171 -36.04 -3.73 -15.90
CA VAL A 171 -37.30 -4.30 -16.42
C VAL A 171 -38.44 -3.85 -15.51
N GLY A 172 -39.47 -3.23 -16.08
CA GLY A 172 -40.69 -2.83 -15.37
C GLY A 172 -41.81 -3.86 -15.49
N GLN A 173 -42.78 -3.76 -14.58
CA GLN A 173 -44.20 -3.71 -14.94
C GLN A 173 -45.07 -3.24 -13.76
N SER A 174 -46.10 -2.51 -14.15
CA SER A 174 -47.17 -1.83 -13.43
C SER A 174 -48.08 -2.74 -12.59
N GLY A 175 -48.59 -2.20 -11.47
CA GLY A 175 -49.72 -2.79 -10.75
C GLY A 175 -50.10 -2.00 -9.47
N THR A 176 -51.30 -1.43 -9.48
CA THR A 176 -51.97 -0.61 -8.46
C THR A 176 -52.25 -1.34 -7.14
N GLY A 177 -52.22 -0.61 -6.01
CA GLY A 177 -52.95 -0.97 -4.79
C GLY A 177 -52.23 -0.65 -3.47
N ALA A 178 -52.70 0.38 -2.74
CA ALA A 178 -52.60 0.42 -1.28
C ALA A 178 -53.50 -0.70 -0.70
N PRO A 179 -53.29 -1.27 0.52
CA PRO A 179 -53.03 -0.52 1.77
C PRO A 179 -52.26 -1.24 2.92
N THR A 180 -52.13 -0.50 4.04
CA THR A 180 -52.09 -0.93 5.46
C THR A 180 -50.86 -1.63 6.09
N LEU A 181 -50.45 -1.01 7.20
CA LEU A 181 -49.49 -1.37 8.25
C LEU A 181 -49.59 -2.83 8.76
N THR A 182 -48.42 -3.47 8.95
CA THR A 182 -48.19 -4.31 10.14
C THR A 182 -46.71 -4.43 10.48
N SER A 183 -46.48 -4.58 11.78
CA SER A 183 -45.22 -4.66 12.52
C SER A 183 -44.39 -5.89 12.16
N GLY A 184 -43.08 -5.73 12.06
CA GLY A 184 -42.13 -6.83 11.86
C GLY A 184 -40.69 -6.37 12.09
N ARG A 185 -40.26 -6.37 13.34
CA ARG A 185 -38.88 -6.08 13.77
C ARG A 185 -37.98 -7.23 13.31
N VAL A 186 -37.17 -7.02 12.28
CA VAL A 186 -36.04 -7.90 11.95
C VAL A 186 -34.76 -7.11 12.21
N THR A 187 -34.12 -7.46 13.31
CA THR A 187 -32.79 -6.99 13.68
C THR A 187 -31.78 -7.53 12.68
N GLU A 188 -31.33 -6.71 11.74
CA GLU A 188 -30.15 -7.01 10.92
C GLU A 188 -28.90 -6.89 11.78
N ARG A 189 -28.20 -8.01 11.85
CA ARG A 189 -26.97 -8.24 12.60
C ARG A 189 -25.83 -7.64 11.79
N ALA A 190 -25.62 -6.32 11.91
CA ALA A 190 -24.36 -5.69 11.56
C ALA A 190 -23.31 -6.14 12.60
N ALA A 191 -22.69 -7.30 12.37
CA ALA A 191 -21.54 -7.72 13.14
C ALA A 191 -20.38 -6.77 12.82
N ALA A 192 -20.04 -5.96 13.82
CA ALA A 192 -18.88 -5.10 13.83
C ALA A 192 -17.61 -5.92 13.60
N TYR A 193 -16.88 -5.61 12.52
CA TYR A 193 -15.47 -5.95 12.45
C TYR A 193 -14.72 -4.96 13.34
N SER A 194 -14.40 -5.40 14.56
CA SER A 194 -13.54 -4.66 15.47
C SER A 194 -12.10 -4.63 14.97
N HIS A 195 -11.45 -3.51 15.26
CA HIS A 195 -10.30 -2.93 14.56
C HIS A 195 -8.93 -3.54 14.91
N ASP A 196 -8.86 -4.79 15.39
CA ASP A 196 -7.60 -5.41 15.88
C ASP A 196 -7.13 -6.66 15.09
N GLU A 197 -7.89 -7.13 14.10
CA GLU A 197 -7.47 -8.27 13.25
C GLU A 197 -6.89 -7.86 11.89
N LEU A 198 -6.73 -6.56 11.63
CA LEU A 198 -6.31 -6.07 10.32
C LEU A 198 -4.81 -6.25 10.04
N PHE A 199 -3.99 -6.49 11.06
CA PHE A 199 -2.59 -6.87 10.93
C PHE A 199 -2.12 -7.65 12.17
N SER A 200 -2.46 -8.95 12.26
CA SER A 200 -1.67 -9.86 13.08
C SER A 200 -0.48 -10.37 12.26
N PHE A 201 0.72 -10.14 12.77
CA PHE A 201 1.97 -10.65 12.19
C PHE A 201 2.05 -12.19 12.20
N ASP A 202 1.13 -12.87 12.92
CA ASP A 202 1.02 -14.34 12.92
C ASP A 202 0.39 -14.89 11.63
N ASP A 203 -0.55 -14.18 10.99
CA ASP A 203 -1.17 -14.63 9.72
C ASP A 203 -0.19 -14.59 8.52
N LEU A 204 0.98 -13.98 8.70
CA LEU A 204 2.06 -13.92 7.71
C LEU A 204 3.15 -14.99 7.93
N ARG A 205 3.15 -15.69 9.07
CA ARG A 205 4.10 -16.79 9.33
C ARG A 205 3.68 -18.07 8.64
N ASP A 206 2.38 -18.29 8.45
CA ASP A 206 1.86 -19.51 7.81
C ASP A 206 2.05 -19.52 6.27
N ASP A 207 2.43 -18.39 5.65
CA ASP A 207 2.68 -18.31 4.19
C ASP A 207 4.19 -18.38 3.82
N ILE A 208 5.07 -18.61 4.81
CA ILE A 208 6.43 -19.10 4.57
C ILE A 208 6.33 -20.61 4.44
N GLY A 209 6.03 -21.09 3.24
CA GLY A 209 6.02 -22.53 2.97
C GLY A 209 7.32 -23.18 3.44
N GLU A 210 7.21 -24.15 4.33
CA GLU A 210 8.29 -25.07 4.70
C GLU A 210 8.71 -25.88 3.46
N ASP A 211 9.56 -25.29 2.62
CA ASP A 211 10.37 -26.05 1.67
C ASP A 211 11.84 -25.60 1.78
N HIS A 212 12.33 -25.60 3.01
CA HIS A 212 13.77 -25.72 3.28
C HIS A 212 14.15 -27.19 3.28
N ARG A 213 14.23 -27.78 2.09
CA ARG A 213 15.01 -28.99 1.87
C ARG A 213 15.97 -28.72 0.72
N ASP A 214 17.08 -28.08 1.08
CA ASP A 214 18.46 -28.59 0.87
C ASP A 214 19.47 -27.43 1.00
N LEU A 215 19.65 -26.90 2.22
CA LEU A 215 20.70 -25.92 2.55
C LEU A 215 21.67 -26.46 3.62
N THR A 216 21.67 -27.77 3.84
CA THR A 216 22.66 -28.44 4.69
C THR A 216 23.58 -29.29 3.82
N ASP A 217 24.25 -28.64 2.85
CA ASP A 217 25.50 -29.17 2.32
C ASP A 217 26.63 -28.72 3.27
N PRO A 218 27.22 -29.62 4.08
CA PRO A 218 28.34 -29.29 4.97
C PRO A 218 29.65 -28.97 4.21
N HIS A 219 29.65 -28.96 2.87
CA HIS A 219 30.80 -28.66 2.02
C HIS A 219 30.69 -27.37 1.19
N GLY A 220 29.68 -26.52 1.41
CA GLY A 220 29.58 -25.21 0.77
C GLY A 220 30.68 -24.23 1.24
N PRO A 221 31.35 -23.48 0.33
CA PRO A 221 32.37 -22.52 0.72
C PRO A 221 31.69 -21.24 1.24
N ASP A 222 31.79 -21.06 2.57
CA ASP A 222 31.61 -19.83 3.36
C ASP A 222 30.59 -19.98 4.50
N ALA A 223 31.00 -20.77 5.50
CA ALA A 223 30.41 -20.76 6.83
C ALA A 223 30.75 -19.44 7.54
N ILE A 224 29.85 -18.45 7.48
CA ILE A 224 29.94 -17.26 8.34
C ILE A 224 29.47 -17.64 9.74
N ARG A 225 30.44 -17.82 10.63
CA ARG A 225 30.25 -18.04 12.06
C ARG A 225 29.63 -16.79 12.70
N SER A 226 28.58 -17.03 13.50
CA SER A 226 27.95 -16.06 14.39
C SER A 226 28.98 -15.34 15.27
N THR A 227 29.07 -14.01 15.12
CA THR A 227 29.71 -13.12 16.10
C THR A 227 28.67 -12.19 16.66
N SER A 228 28.50 -12.22 17.97
CA SER A 228 27.63 -11.34 18.76
C SER A 228 28.08 -9.87 18.65
N GLU A 229 27.60 -9.16 17.64
CA GLU A 229 27.74 -7.70 17.55
C GLU A 229 26.62 -7.01 18.33
N LEU A 230 27.00 -6.26 19.36
CA LEU A 230 26.11 -5.37 20.11
C LEU A 230 25.76 -4.17 19.22
N HIS A 231 24.54 -4.15 18.69
CA HIS A 231 24.01 -3.01 17.94
C HIS A 231 23.61 -1.88 18.90
N ARG A 232 24.26 -0.72 18.81
CA ARG A 232 23.87 0.49 19.54
C ARG A 232 22.79 1.24 18.76
N VAL A 233 21.60 1.35 19.32
CA VAL A 233 20.48 2.13 18.76
C VAL A 233 20.32 3.42 19.56
N MET A 234 20.28 4.57 18.88
CA MET A 234 19.91 5.85 19.48
C MET A 234 18.49 6.23 19.07
N LEU A 235 17.66 6.57 20.06
CA LEU A 235 16.28 7.01 19.86
C LEU A 235 16.14 8.43 20.39
N SER A 236 15.55 9.32 19.60
CA SER A 236 15.13 10.66 20.03
C SER A 236 13.63 10.64 20.23
N LEU A 237 13.17 10.91 21.45
CA LEU A 237 11.77 10.92 21.83
C LEU A 237 11.37 12.33 22.26
N SER A 238 10.16 12.74 21.90
CA SER A 238 9.52 13.90 22.54
C SER A 238 9.27 13.63 24.02
N ALA A 239 9.06 14.70 24.80
CA ALA A 239 8.78 14.59 26.24
C ALA A 239 7.49 13.79 26.53
N GLU A 240 6.53 13.76 25.60
CA GLU A 240 5.31 12.97 25.75
C GLU A 240 5.55 11.48 25.45
N GLU A 241 6.29 11.16 24.40
CA GLU A 241 6.64 9.77 24.06
C GLU A 241 7.51 9.14 25.13
N HIS A 242 8.47 9.88 25.68
CA HIS A 242 9.28 9.41 26.81
C HIS A 242 8.39 9.09 28.03
N ARG A 243 7.41 9.94 28.36
CA ARG A 243 6.48 9.68 29.47
C ARG A 243 5.64 8.43 29.24
N ARG A 244 5.12 8.23 28.03
CA ARG A 244 4.35 7.02 27.67
C ARG A 244 5.20 5.75 27.75
N LEU A 245 6.45 5.82 27.29
CA LEU A 245 7.41 4.71 27.35
C LEU A 245 7.72 4.33 28.80
N VAL A 246 8.01 5.31 29.66
CA VAL A 246 8.25 5.10 31.09
C VAL A 246 7.05 4.42 31.76
N GLN A 247 5.83 4.88 31.50
CA GLN A 247 4.61 4.30 32.06
C GLN A 247 4.40 2.85 31.64
N ARG A 248 4.66 2.52 30.38
CA ARG A 248 4.50 1.15 29.84
C ARG A 248 5.56 0.18 30.38
N ALA A 249 6.81 0.63 30.53
CA ALA A 249 7.86 -0.16 31.16
C ALA A 249 7.53 -0.45 32.65
N ALA A 250 7.09 0.59 33.38
CA ALA A 250 6.67 0.47 34.78
C ALA A 250 5.46 -0.48 34.96
N ALA A 251 4.46 -0.42 34.08
CA ALA A 251 3.31 -1.32 34.13
C ALA A 251 3.67 -2.80 33.94
N ARG A 252 4.81 -3.10 33.32
CA ARG A 252 5.34 -4.45 33.13
C ARG A 252 6.42 -4.83 34.13
N GLY A 253 6.78 -3.92 35.06
CA GLY A 253 7.82 -4.16 36.07
C GLY A 253 9.22 -4.34 35.48
N VAL A 254 9.48 -3.82 34.28
CA VAL A 254 10.78 -3.94 33.59
C VAL A 254 11.40 -2.56 33.37
N THR A 255 12.71 -2.54 33.10
CA THR A 255 13.40 -1.31 32.69
C THR A 255 12.96 -0.85 31.30
N ILE A 256 13.23 0.41 30.95
CA ILE A 256 12.90 0.96 29.62
C ILE A 256 13.69 0.21 28.54
N GLU A 257 14.95 -0.13 28.81
CA GLU A 257 15.83 -0.86 27.91
C GLU A 257 15.35 -2.29 27.67
N GLU A 258 14.87 -2.98 28.71
CA GLU A 258 14.26 -4.31 28.58
C GLU A 258 12.93 -4.26 27.84
N TYR A 259 12.11 -3.24 28.15
CA TYR A 259 10.87 -3.00 27.43
C TYR A 259 11.13 -2.80 25.94
N LEU A 260 12.10 -1.97 25.56
CA LEU A 260 12.46 -1.72 24.17
C LEU A 260 13.10 -2.94 23.48
N ARG A 261 13.96 -3.70 24.19
CA ARG A 261 14.53 -4.95 23.66
C ARG A 261 13.47 -6.01 23.34
N GLY A 262 12.36 -6.02 24.06
CA GLY A 262 11.22 -6.89 23.76
C GLY A 262 10.30 -6.39 22.64
N GLN A 263 10.63 -5.28 21.97
CA GLN A 263 9.84 -4.69 20.88
C GLN A 263 10.61 -4.62 19.54
N ILE A 264 11.89 -5.01 19.53
CA ILE A 264 12.76 -5.13 18.35
C ILE A 264 12.86 -6.63 18.02
#